data_AF-A0A847P831-F1
#
_entry.id   AF-A0A847P831-F1
#
_cell.length_a   1.000
_cell.length_b   1.000
_cell.length_c   1.000
_cell.angle_alpha   90.00
_cell.angle_beta   90.00
_cell.angle_gamma   90.00
#
_symmetry.space_group_name_H-M   'P 1'
#
loop_
_entity.id
_entity.type
_entity.pdbx_description
1 polymer ?
#
loop_
_entity_poly.entity_id
_entity_poly.type
_entity_poly.pdbx_seq_one_letter_code
_entity_poly.pdbx_strand_id
1 'polypeptide(L)'
;MNFMCKVFGHKWNGGCTCVRCNQKRNENHKWENIPGTCKMKCTVCGAEKTIPHDWDGCICKNCQEVKDVHLAGHRWRYLEENSCLMYCHKCEQNKMGNHKWDVCVCKRCGMKRETYADQLKNGKPLLKHIWRPPLKDDVWWKESTRTGMCYLICDRCGFVWKFYSHDWKDDVCQRCGRKKEDYLCNEQMSSHKWEKIGDCRKKCSRCGIIAYDHDYLVIDSPNHLTEDSWYKYRCKNCGHEAFENSNMDSRQQGFIKE
;
A
#
# COMPACT_ATOMS: atom_id res chain seq x y z
N MET A 1 28.51 -54.22 -16.92
CA MET A 1 29.81 -54.04 -16.23
C MET A 1 30.74 -55.16 -16.70
N ASN A 2 31.87 -54.85 -17.34
CA ASN A 2 32.70 -55.86 -18.02
C ASN A 2 33.63 -56.57 -17.01
N PHE A 3 33.71 -57.92 -17.03
CA PHE A 3 34.41 -58.74 -16.01
C PHE A 3 35.86 -58.30 -15.77
N MET A 4 36.58 -57.98 -16.84
CA MET A 4 37.97 -57.49 -16.82
C MET A 4 38.17 -56.23 -15.96
N CYS A 5 37.19 -55.32 -15.86
CA CYS A 5 37.34 -54.11 -15.04
C CYS A 5 37.06 -54.33 -13.56
N LYS A 6 36.33 -55.42 -13.21
CA LYS A 6 36.03 -55.78 -11.81
C LYS A 6 37.22 -56.46 -11.13
N VAL A 7 38.02 -57.20 -11.90
CA VAL A 7 39.19 -57.96 -11.40
C VAL A 7 40.48 -57.14 -11.44
N PHE A 8 40.73 -56.40 -12.54
CA PHE A 8 42.00 -55.70 -12.76
C PHE A 8 41.94 -54.18 -12.58
N GLY A 9 40.78 -53.66 -12.13
CA GLY A 9 40.53 -52.23 -12.07
C GLY A 9 40.35 -51.57 -13.44
N HIS A 10 40.00 -50.29 -13.42
CA HIS A 10 39.76 -49.50 -14.62
C HIS A 10 41.07 -49.05 -15.29
N LYS A 11 41.15 -49.21 -16.61
CA LYS A 11 42.26 -48.71 -17.42
C LYS A 11 41.87 -47.37 -18.06
N TRP A 12 42.53 -46.31 -17.63
CA TRP A 12 42.31 -44.94 -18.11
C TRP A 12 43.50 -44.50 -18.98
N ASN A 13 43.31 -44.34 -20.29
CA ASN A 13 44.35 -43.82 -21.19
C ASN A 13 44.35 -42.28 -21.17
N GLY A 14 44.62 -41.66 -20.02
CA GLY A 14 44.70 -40.20 -19.87
C GLY A 14 43.38 -39.43 -19.99
N GLY A 15 42.25 -40.10 -20.27
CA GLY A 15 40.93 -39.47 -20.41
C GLY A 15 39.95 -39.79 -19.28
N CYS A 16 38.71 -39.33 -19.44
CA CYS A 16 37.60 -39.52 -18.50
C CYS A 16 36.76 -40.79 -18.76
N THR A 17 37.13 -41.62 -19.74
CA THR A 17 36.44 -42.86 -20.12
C THR A 17 37.39 -44.06 -20.05
N CYS A 18 36.90 -45.17 -19.48
CA CYS A 18 37.67 -46.42 -19.41
C CYS A 18 37.65 -47.11 -20.78
N VAL A 19 38.82 -47.40 -21.34
CA VAL A 19 38.93 -48.00 -22.69
C VAL A 19 38.38 -49.42 -22.79
N ARG A 20 38.16 -50.09 -21.65
CA ARG A 20 37.69 -51.50 -21.59
C ARG A 20 36.17 -51.63 -21.36
N CYS A 21 35.55 -50.65 -20.72
CA CYS A 21 34.14 -50.73 -20.32
C CYS A 21 33.33 -49.44 -20.53
N ASN A 22 33.93 -48.40 -21.10
CA ASN A 22 33.36 -47.07 -21.32
C ASN A 22 32.83 -46.37 -20.05
N GLN A 23 33.18 -46.88 -18.86
CA GLN A 23 32.81 -46.25 -17.61
C GLN A 23 33.43 -44.85 -17.52
N LYS A 24 32.63 -43.88 -17.08
CA LYS A 24 33.05 -42.48 -16.93
C LYS A 24 33.57 -42.27 -15.51
N ARG A 25 34.64 -41.49 -15.37
CA ARG A 25 35.13 -40.95 -14.07
C ARG A 25 35.01 -39.43 -14.08
N ASN A 26 35.06 -38.82 -12.90
CA ASN A 26 34.90 -37.38 -12.71
C ASN A 26 36.20 -36.56 -12.91
N GLU A 27 37.29 -37.21 -13.31
CA GLU A 27 38.62 -36.61 -13.46
C GLU A 27 39.13 -36.74 -14.89
N ASN A 28 40.11 -35.90 -15.26
CA ASN A 28 40.77 -35.93 -16.58
C ASN A 28 39.81 -35.74 -17.77
N HIS A 29 38.85 -34.83 -17.60
CA HIS A 29 37.96 -34.39 -18.67
C HIS A 29 38.65 -33.36 -19.56
N LYS A 30 38.47 -33.49 -20.88
CA LYS A 30 38.87 -32.49 -21.88
C LYS A 30 37.71 -31.53 -22.11
N TRP A 31 37.64 -30.47 -21.30
CA TRP A 31 36.56 -29.49 -21.31
C TRP A 31 36.73 -28.47 -22.45
N GLU A 32 35.67 -28.25 -23.22
CA GLU A 32 35.58 -27.19 -24.21
C GLU A 32 34.32 -26.34 -23.94
N ASN A 33 34.39 -25.04 -24.22
CA ASN A 33 33.25 -24.13 -24.03
C ASN A 33 32.16 -24.45 -25.05
N ILE A 34 30.90 -24.41 -24.60
CA ILE A 34 29.74 -24.49 -25.48
C ILE A 34 29.41 -23.06 -25.93
N PRO A 35 29.54 -22.72 -27.23
CA PRO A 35 29.29 -21.37 -27.72
C PRO A 35 27.89 -20.86 -27.37
N GLY A 36 27.79 -19.58 -26.99
CA GLY A 36 26.52 -18.97 -26.60
C GLY A 36 26.02 -19.35 -25.20
N THR A 37 26.80 -20.08 -24.40
CA THR A 37 26.39 -20.51 -23.05
C THR A 37 27.52 -20.38 -22.04
N CYS A 38 27.18 -20.31 -20.75
CA CYS A 38 28.14 -20.44 -19.64
C CYS A 38 28.26 -21.89 -19.19
N LYS A 39 28.46 -22.80 -20.14
CA LYS A 39 28.65 -24.22 -19.90
C LYS A 39 29.87 -24.73 -20.67
N MET A 40 30.52 -25.73 -20.10
CA MET A 40 31.55 -26.51 -20.78
C MET A 40 31.07 -27.93 -21.01
N LYS A 41 31.45 -28.52 -22.14
CA LYS A 41 31.21 -29.91 -22.49
C LYS A 41 32.53 -30.65 -22.56
N CYS A 42 32.59 -31.85 -22.00
CA CYS A 42 33.71 -32.76 -22.22
C CYS A 42 33.59 -33.39 -23.62
N THR A 43 34.57 -33.20 -24.48
CA THR A 43 34.56 -33.76 -25.86
C THR A 43 34.64 -35.28 -25.90
N VAL A 44 35.12 -35.90 -24.83
CA VAL A 44 35.30 -37.36 -24.74
C VAL A 44 34.05 -38.07 -24.25
N CYS A 45 33.36 -37.54 -23.23
CA CYS A 45 32.25 -38.24 -22.58
C CYS A 45 30.90 -37.50 -22.63
N GLY A 46 30.87 -36.28 -23.17
CA GLY A 46 29.66 -35.46 -23.27
C GLY A 46 29.13 -34.92 -21.94
N ALA A 47 29.84 -35.12 -20.82
CA ALA A 47 29.46 -34.49 -19.56
C ALA A 47 29.46 -32.96 -19.71
N GLU A 48 28.52 -32.29 -19.06
CA GLU A 48 28.43 -30.84 -19.03
C GLU A 48 28.67 -30.32 -17.61
N LYS A 49 29.25 -29.12 -17.51
CA LYS A 49 29.31 -28.38 -16.25
C LYS A 49 29.01 -26.92 -16.50
N THR A 50 28.30 -26.30 -15.56
CA THR A 50 28.09 -24.85 -15.55
C THR A 50 29.36 -24.17 -15.07
N ILE A 51 29.74 -23.07 -15.72
CA ILE A 51 30.83 -22.21 -15.28
C ILE A 51 30.26 -20.86 -14.84
N PRO A 52 30.94 -20.14 -13.93
CA PRO A 52 30.56 -18.77 -13.59
C PRO A 52 30.52 -17.88 -14.84
N HIS A 53 29.58 -16.94 -14.87
CA HIS A 53 29.51 -15.96 -15.94
C HIS A 53 30.74 -15.05 -15.94
N ASP A 54 31.34 -14.86 -17.12
CA ASP A 54 32.33 -13.81 -17.38
C ASP A 54 31.58 -12.55 -17.82
N TRP A 55 31.46 -11.59 -16.89
CA TRP A 55 30.67 -10.37 -17.08
C TRP A 55 31.51 -9.25 -17.71
N ASP A 56 31.04 -8.70 -18.82
CA ASP A 56 31.46 -7.40 -19.32
C ASP A 56 30.42 -6.34 -18.92
N GLY A 57 30.59 -5.77 -17.73
CA GLY A 57 29.61 -4.85 -17.14
C GLY A 57 28.33 -5.58 -16.71
N CYS A 58 27.23 -5.34 -17.41
CA CYS A 58 25.92 -5.95 -17.16
C CYS A 58 25.56 -7.09 -18.10
N ILE A 59 26.41 -7.46 -19.05
CA ILE A 59 26.16 -8.54 -20.02
C ILE A 59 27.26 -9.60 -19.92
N CYS A 60 26.89 -10.87 -19.98
CA CYS A 60 27.86 -11.96 -20.02
C CYS A 60 28.46 -12.10 -21.43
N LYS A 61 29.80 -12.17 -21.53
CA LYS A 61 30.51 -12.33 -22.81
C LYS A 61 30.21 -13.65 -23.51
N ASN A 62 29.86 -14.68 -22.75
CA ASN A 62 29.67 -16.04 -23.28
C ASN A 62 28.22 -16.34 -23.67
N CYS A 63 27.25 -15.96 -22.82
CA CYS A 63 25.84 -16.31 -23.02
C CYS A 63 24.89 -15.13 -23.24
N GLN A 64 25.41 -13.90 -23.26
CA GLN A 64 24.62 -12.67 -23.43
C GLN A 64 23.55 -12.41 -22.36
N GLU A 65 23.53 -13.22 -21.30
CA GLU A 65 22.64 -12.98 -20.16
C GLU A 65 22.91 -11.60 -19.55
N VAL A 66 21.85 -10.94 -19.10
CA VAL A 66 21.89 -9.59 -18.54
C VAL A 66 21.73 -9.69 -17.03
N LYS A 67 22.61 -9.02 -16.28
CA LYS A 67 22.50 -8.92 -14.81
C LYS A 67 21.17 -8.28 -14.42
N ASP A 68 20.65 -8.70 -13.27
CA ASP A 68 19.55 -8.00 -12.60
C ASP A 68 19.81 -6.49 -12.46
N VAL A 69 18.75 -5.68 -12.59
CA VAL A 69 18.82 -4.21 -12.65
C VAL A 69 19.31 -3.55 -11.34
N HIS A 70 19.24 -4.28 -10.22
CA HIS A 70 19.71 -3.84 -8.91
C HIS A 70 21.18 -4.19 -8.64
N LEU A 71 21.81 -5.04 -9.46
CA LEU A 71 23.22 -5.39 -9.33
C LEU A 71 24.16 -4.35 -9.95
N ALA A 72 25.41 -4.36 -9.50
CA ALA A 72 26.45 -3.52 -10.06
C ALA A 72 26.87 -3.94 -11.48
N GLY A 73 27.31 -2.97 -12.29
CA GLY A 73 27.81 -3.19 -13.65
C GLY A 73 26.96 -2.53 -14.75
N HIS A 74 25.75 -2.08 -14.42
CA HIS A 74 24.91 -1.28 -15.30
C HIS A 74 25.37 0.19 -15.31
N ARG A 75 25.42 0.81 -16.49
CA ARG A 75 25.71 2.23 -16.66
C ARG A 75 24.41 2.99 -16.93
N TRP A 76 23.74 3.38 -15.85
CA TRP A 76 22.44 4.02 -15.89
C TRP A 76 22.52 5.49 -16.32
N ARG A 77 21.59 5.90 -17.18
CA ARG A 77 21.31 7.30 -17.53
C ARG A 77 19.83 7.57 -17.44
N TYR A 78 19.44 8.81 -17.16
CA TYR A 78 18.04 9.20 -17.23
C TYR A 78 17.56 9.18 -18.68
N LEU A 79 16.35 8.69 -18.90
CA LEU A 79 15.78 8.60 -20.25
C LEU A 79 15.57 10.00 -20.85
N GLU A 80 15.07 10.93 -20.04
CA GLU A 80 14.73 12.29 -20.42
C GLU A 80 15.02 13.23 -19.23
N GLU A 81 15.18 14.54 -19.48
CA GLU A 81 15.55 15.54 -18.46
C GLU A 81 14.57 15.57 -17.27
N ASN A 82 13.27 15.37 -17.54
CA ASN A 82 12.20 15.37 -16.55
C ASN A 82 11.68 13.97 -16.22
N SER A 83 12.50 12.92 -16.41
CA SER A 83 12.13 11.54 -16.08
C SER A 83 12.97 10.97 -14.94
N CYS A 84 12.32 10.28 -13.99
CA CYS A 84 13.03 9.44 -13.02
C CYS A 84 13.31 8.03 -13.54
N LEU A 85 12.79 7.68 -14.72
CA LEU A 85 13.12 6.43 -15.38
C LEU A 85 14.55 6.51 -15.91
N MET A 86 15.33 5.49 -15.59
CA MET A 86 16.69 5.32 -16.05
C MET A 86 16.76 4.13 -17.01
N TYR A 87 17.64 4.22 -17.99
CA TYR A 87 17.93 3.15 -18.92
C TYR A 87 19.44 2.86 -18.96
N CYS A 88 19.79 1.63 -19.31
CA CYS A 88 21.17 1.20 -19.51
C CYS A 88 21.43 1.04 -21.01
N HIS A 89 22.28 1.87 -21.61
CA HIS A 89 22.62 1.76 -23.04
C HIS A 89 23.25 0.43 -23.44
N LYS A 90 23.81 -0.32 -22.48
CA LYS A 90 24.52 -1.57 -22.77
C LYS A 90 23.56 -2.74 -22.94
N CYS A 91 22.51 -2.81 -22.12
CA CYS A 91 21.56 -3.93 -22.10
C CYS A 91 20.10 -3.54 -22.28
N GLU A 92 19.83 -2.25 -22.52
CA GLU A 92 18.51 -1.68 -22.81
C GLU A 92 17.46 -1.87 -21.71
N GLN A 93 17.87 -2.37 -20.55
CA GLN A 93 16.99 -2.47 -19.38
C GLN A 93 16.66 -1.10 -18.82
N ASN A 94 15.48 -1.02 -18.21
CA ASN A 94 14.98 0.18 -17.53
C ASN A 94 14.85 -0.06 -16.04
N LYS A 95 15.03 1.00 -15.25
CA LYS A 95 14.71 0.98 -13.82
C LYS A 95 14.24 2.34 -13.33
N MET A 96 13.47 2.34 -12.25
CA MET A 96 13.17 3.58 -11.55
C MET A 96 14.40 4.06 -10.78
N GLY A 97 14.87 5.26 -11.10
CA GLY A 97 15.91 5.93 -10.34
C GLY A 97 15.38 6.55 -9.06
N ASN A 98 16.28 7.09 -8.25
CA ASN A 98 15.88 7.82 -7.05
C ASN A 98 15.17 9.13 -7.41
N HIS A 99 13.99 9.33 -6.82
CA HIS A 99 13.25 10.57 -6.96
C HIS A 99 13.91 11.70 -6.17
N LYS A 100 14.07 12.86 -6.82
CA LYS A 100 14.46 14.11 -6.16
C LYS A 100 13.21 14.81 -5.64
N TRP A 101 12.86 14.53 -4.38
CA TRP A 101 11.65 15.03 -3.75
C TRP A 101 11.78 16.50 -3.33
N ASP A 102 10.78 17.30 -3.68
CA ASP A 102 10.46 18.57 -3.04
C ASP A 102 9.19 18.40 -2.22
N VAL A 103 9.37 18.25 -0.91
CA VAL A 103 8.29 17.93 0.03
C VAL A 103 7.57 16.64 -0.36
N CYS A 104 6.49 16.70 -1.15
CA CYS A 104 5.67 15.58 -1.58
C CYS A 104 5.61 15.38 -3.10
N VAL A 105 6.31 16.20 -3.90
CA VAL A 105 6.32 16.10 -5.36
C VAL A 105 7.76 15.95 -5.84
N CYS A 106 8.01 15.06 -6.80
CA CYS A 106 9.34 14.94 -7.39
C CYS A 106 9.60 16.12 -8.33
N LYS A 107 10.67 16.91 -8.10
CA LYS A 107 11.04 18.04 -8.97
C LYS A 107 11.35 17.63 -10.41
N ARG A 108 11.70 16.36 -10.61
CA ARG A 108 12.07 15.84 -11.93
C ARG A 108 10.85 15.35 -12.69
N CYS A 109 10.14 14.37 -12.14
CA CYS A 109 9.04 13.71 -12.86
C CYS A 109 7.63 14.11 -12.42
N GLY A 110 7.48 15.02 -11.47
CA GLY A 110 6.17 15.46 -10.97
C GLY A 110 5.38 14.41 -10.18
N MET A 111 5.91 13.18 -10.02
CA MET A 111 5.27 12.14 -9.24
C MET A 111 4.99 12.64 -7.82
N LYS A 112 3.80 12.35 -7.30
CA LYS A 112 3.41 12.65 -5.92
C LYS A 112 3.76 11.45 -5.04
N ARG A 113 4.20 11.71 -3.80
CA ARG A 113 4.37 10.64 -2.81
C ARG A 113 3.02 9.99 -2.52
N GLU A 114 3.03 8.68 -2.30
CA GLU A 114 1.86 7.94 -1.84
C GLU A 114 1.36 8.53 -0.51
N THR A 115 0.06 8.71 -0.41
CA THR A 115 -0.58 9.15 0.83
C THR A 115 -0.61 8.01 1.86
N TYR A 116 -0.84 8.34 3.13
CA TYR A 116 -1.03 7.32 4.17
C TYR A 116 -2.19 6.36 3.84
N ALA A 117 -3.27 6.87 3.24
CA ALA A 117 -4.41 6.07 2.78
C ALA A 117 -4.01 5.13 1.62
N ASP A 118 -3.18 5.59 0.69
CA ASP A 118 -2.66 4.75 -0.40
C ASP A 118 -1.74 3.64 0.14
N GLN A 119 -0.88 3.96 1.11
CA GLN A 119 0.01 2.98 1.74
C GLN A 119 -0.77 1.89 2.48
N LEU A 120 -1.81 2.28 3.25
CA LEU A 120 -2.73 1.34 3.90
C LEU A 120 -3.44 0.44 2.89
N LYS A 121 -4.02 1.03 1.84
CA LYS A 121 -4.73 0.29 0.79
C LYS A 121 -3.82 -0.70 0.07
N ASN A 122 -2.55 -0.34 -0.11
CA ASN A 122 -1.57 -1.16 -0.81
C ASN A 122 -0.81 -2.13 0.12
N GLY A 123 -1.21 -2.25 1.40
CA GLY A 123 -0.57 -3.15 2.36
C GLY A 123 0.91 -2.83 2.62
N LYS A 124 1.35 -1.60 2.35
CA LYS A 124 2.75 -1.19 2.51
C LYS A 124 3.02 -0.77 3.96
N PRO A 125 4.24 -1.00 4.48
CA PRO A 125 4.63 -0.46 5.77
C PRO A 125 4.48 1.07 5.71
N LEU A 126 3.79 1.62 6.71
CA LEU A 126 3.45 3.04 6.79
C LEU A 126 4.74 3.84 6.94
N LEU A 127 5.27 4.31 5.82
CA LEU A 127 6.44 5.17 5.82
C LEU A 127 6.02 6.49 6.42
N LYS A 128 6.55 6.82 7.61
CA LYS A 128 6.42 8.14 8.20
C LYS A 128 6.79 9.15 7.13
N HIS A 129 5.83 9.96 6.69
CA HIS A 129 6.08 11.06 5.79
C HIS A 129 7.14 11.92 6.50
N ILE A 130 8.40 11.89 6.03
CA ILE A 130 9.50 12.63 6.66
C ILE A 130 9.14 14.10 6.52
N TRP A 131 8.62 14.64 7.62
CA TRP A 131 8.32 16.04 7.75
C TRP A 131 9.65 16.78 7.82
N ARG A 132 10.03 17.39 6.70
CA ARG A 132 10.51 18.76 6.81
C ARG A 132 9.24 19.61 6.89
N PRO A 133 9.12 20.56 7.83
CA PRO A 133 8.05 21.53 7.77
C PRO A 133 8.05 22.06 6.33
N PRO A 134 6.96 21.87 5.56
CA PRO A 134 6.75 22.78 4.46
C PRO A 134 6.89 24.20 5.04
N LEU A 135 7.50 25.10 4.28
CA LEU A 135 7.43 26.51 4.64
C LEU A 135 5.96 26.83 4.90
N LYS A 136 5.68 27.69 5.89
CA LYS A 136 4.33 27.98 6.41
C LYS A 136 3.30 28.29 5.29
N ASP A 137 3.80 28.67 4.12
CA ASP A 137 3.07 29.07 2.91
C ASP A 137 2.61 27.91 2.00
N ASP A 138 3.09 26.67 2.18
CA ASP A 138 2.76 25.52 1.31
C ASP A 138 1.66 24.60 1.88
N VAL A 139 1.14 24.92 3.07
CA VAL A 139 0.09 24.17 3.75
C VAL A 139 -1.02 25.09 4.19
N TRP A 140 -2.26 24.62 4.01
CA TRP A 140 -3.46 25.39 4.30
C TRP A 140 -4.38 24.58 5.18
N TRP A 141 -5.14 25.27 6.02
CA TRP A 141 -6.20 24.67 6.79
C TRP A 141 -7.48 24.64 5.97
N LYS A 142 -8.13 23.48 5.94
CA LYS A 142 -9.45 23.33 5.35
C LYS A 142 -10.38 22.62 6.33
N GLU A 143 -11.67 22.71 6.05
CA GLU A 143 -12.69 21.97 6.75
C GLU A 143 -13.14 20.77 5.92
N SER A 144 -13.39 19.65 6.60
CA SER A 144 -14.00 18.46 6.00
C SER A 144 -15.50 18.64 5.91
N THR A 145 -16.05 18.61 4.70
CA THR A 145 -17.50 18.61 4.49
C THR A 145 -18.17 17.37 5.07
N ARG A 146 -17.43 16.26 5.24
CA ARG A 146 -17.96 15.00 5.77
C ARG A 146 -17.98 14.95 7.30
N THR A 147 -16.97 15.53 7.95
CA THR A 147 -16.78 15.38 9.41
C THR A 147 -16.87 16.70 10.17
N GLY A 148 -16.91 17.85 9.49
CA GLY A 148 -16.87 19.18 10.10
C GLY A 148 -15.56 19.52 10.80
N MET A 149 -14.54 18.66 10.72
CA MET A 149 -13.24 18.86 11.38
C MET A 149 -12.28 19.69 10.52
N CYS A 150 -11.43 20.48 11.17
CA CYS A 150 -10.29 21.12 10.53
C CYS A 150 -9.28 20.06 10.11
N TYR A 151 -8.65 20.21 8.96
CA TYR A 151 -7.48 19.43 8.59
C TYR A 151 -6.45 20.28 7.86
N LEU A 152 -5.20 19.88 8.00
CA LEU A 152 -4.09 20.49 7.26
C LEU A 152 -3.92 19.77 5.92
N ILE A 153 -3.93 20.54 4.83
CA ILE A 153 -3.70 20.04 3.48
C ILE A 153 -2.46 20.68 2.87
N CYS A 154 -1.64 19.88 2.19
CA CYS A 154 -0.55 20.40 1.37
C CYS A 154 -1.09 20.89 0.03
N ASP A 155 -0.81 22.14 -0.36
CA ASP A 155 -1.32 22.72 -1.61
C ASP A 155 -0.74 22.03 -2.85
N ARG A 156 0.54 21.60 -2.76
CA ARG A 156 1.28 21.03 -3.89
C ARG A 156 0.83 19.61 -4.25
N CYS A 157 0.39 18.82 -3.27
CA CYS A 157 -0.02 17.43 -3.52
C CYS A 157 -1.48 17.11 -3.14
N GLY A 158 -2.17 18.01 -2.43
CA GLY A 158 -3.53 17.77 -1.92
C GLY A 158 -3.60 16.79 -0.75
N PHE A 159 -2.46 16.42 -0.16
CA PHE A 159 -2.42 15.43 0.91
C PHE A 159 -3.01 16.00 2.21
N VAL A 160 -4.00 15.29 2.77
CA VAL A 160 -4.63 15.60 4.06
C VAL A 160 -3.86 14.89 5.17
N TRP A 161 -3.30 15.66 6.09
CA TRP A 161 -2.33 15.14 7.07
C TRP A 161 -3.00 14.55 8.31
N LYS A 162 -3.80 15.38 8.98
CA LYS A 162 -4.45 15.03 10.24
C LYS A 162 -5.69 15.90 10.41
N PHE A 163 -6.72 15.31 11.01
CA PHE A 163 -7.90 16.03 11.44
C PHE A 163 -7.66 16.57 12.85
N TYR A 164 -8.12 17.80 13.05
CA TYR A 164 -8.03 18.54 14.28
C TYR A 164 -9.41 19.11 14.61
N SER A 165 -9.69 19.22 15.90
CA SER A 165 -10.79 20.05 16.38
C SER A 165 -10.60 21.51 15.95
N HIS A 166 -11.67 22.28 15.99
CA HIS A 166 -11.59 23.73 15.78
C HIS A 166 -10.86 24.43 16.92
N ASP A 167 -10.17 25.51 16.58
CA ASP A 167 -9.39 26.34 17.51
C ASP A 167 -9.96 27.75 17.51
N TRP A 168 -10.87 28.01 18.44
CA TRP A 168 -11.73 29.19 18.42
C TRP A 168 -11.09 30.36 19.15
N LYS A 169 -10.98 31.50 18.47
CA LYS A 169 -10.66 32.79 19.10
C LYS A 169 -11.53 33.87 18.47
N ASP A 170 -12.19 34.67 19.31
CA ASP A 170 -13.13 35.72 18.89
C ASP A 170 -14.20 35.20 17.91
N ASP A 171 -14.73 34.00 18.19
CA ASP A 171 -15.70 33.26 17.37
C ASP A 171 -15.24 32.96 15.93
N VAL A 172 -13.95 33.05 15.63
CA VAL A 172 -13.35 32.61 14.37
C VAL A 172 -12.35 31.49 14.62
N CYS A 173 -12.44 30.42 13.83
CA CYS A 173 -11.50 29.32 13.90
C CYS A 173 -10.15 29.79 13.35
N GLN A 174 -9.12 29.80 14.19
CA GLN A 174 -7.76 30.20 13.83
C GLN A 174 -7.07 29.23 12.88
N ARG A 175 -7.70 28.07 12.62
CA ARG A 175 -7.26 27.10 11.62
C ARG A 175 -7.93 27.40 10.28
N CYS A 176 -9.21 27.04 10.12
CA CYS A 176 -9.89 27.12 8.82
C CYS A 176 -10.51 28.50 8.49
N GLY A 177 -10.50 29.46 9.42
CA GLY A 177 -11.10 30.79 9.22
C GLY A 177 -12.62 30.83 9.22
N ARG A 178 -13.30 29.69 9.41
CA ARG A 178 -14.75 29.63 9.59
C ARG A 178 -15.18 30.33 10.86
N LYS A 179 -16.38 30.88 10.87
CA LYS A 179 -16.94 31.45 12.08
C LYS A 179 -17.67 30.38 12.88
N LYS A 180 -17.68 30.52 14.21
CA LYS A 180 -18.36 29.60 15.13
C LYS A 180 -19.86 29.59 14.90
N GLU A 181 -20.41 30.71 14.41
CA GLU A 181 -21.79 30.82 13.95
C GLU A 181 -22.10 29.97 12.70
N ASP A 182 -21.10 29.56 11.91
CA ASP A 182 -21.33 28.62 10.80
C ASP A 182 -21.54 27.17 11.33
N TYR A 183 -21.13 26.89 12.58
CA TYR A 183 -21.27 25.59 13.25
C TYR A 183 -22.48 25.52 14.16
N LEU A 184 -23.47 26.39 13.93
CA LEU A 184 -24.72 26.35 14.68
C LEU A 184 -25.33 24.95 14.56
N CYS A 185 -25.29 24.24 15.68
CA CYS A 185 -26.05 23.04 15.98
C CYS A 185 -25.48 21.65 15.58
N ASN A 186 -24.20 21.39 15.88
CA ASN A 186 -23.67 20.01 15.96
C ASN A 186 -24.05 19.37 17.32
N GLU A 187 -24.66 18.18 17.31
CA GLU A 187 -25.07 17.39 18.49
C GLU A 187 -23.99 17.23 19.60
N GLN A 188 -22.71 17.38 19.26
CA GLN A 188 -21.59 17.28 20.18
C GLN A 188 -21.33 18.55 21.01
N MET A 189 -21.98 19.68 20.71
CA MET A 189 -21.89 20.88 21.53
C MET A 189 -23.15 21.02 22.38
N SER A 190 -22.99 20.88 23.70
CA SER A 190 -24.01 20.93 24.76
C SER A 190 -24.77 22.26 24.90
N SER A 191 -24.73 23.14 23.89
CA SER A 191 -25.24 24.52 23.93
C SER A 191 -26.61 24.71 23.26
N HIS A 192 -27.31 23.64 22.90
CA HIS A 192 -28.64 23.77 22.33
C HIS A 192 -29.70 24.01 23.41
N LYS A 193 -30.34 25.18 23.35
CA LYS A 193 -31.61 25.41 24.06
C LYS A 193 -32.75 24.84 23.22
N TRP A 194 -33.25 23.68 23.64
CA TRP A 194 -34.31 22.93 22.97
C TRP A 194 -35.69 23.32 23.50
N GLU A 195 -36.61 23.58 22.59
CA GLU A 195 -38.02 23.81 22.86
C GLU A 195 -38.81 22.58 22.44
N LYS A 196 -39.67 22.09 23.33
CA LYS A 196 -40.54 20.94 23.03
C LYS A 196 -41.59 21.37 21.99
N ILE A 197 -41.60 20.71 20.83
CA ILE A 197 -42.57 20.98 19.75
C ILE A 197 -43.49 19.77 19.48
N GLY A 198 -43.37 18.71 20.27
CA GLY A 198 -44.23 17.53 20.24
C GLY A 198 -43.78 16.50 21.28
N ASP A 199 -44.45 15.35 21.33
CA ASP A 199 -44.21 14.35 22.38
C ASP A 199 -42.80 13.74 22.34
N CYS A 200 -42.25 13.56 21.14
CA CYS A 200 -40.86 13.08 20.93
C CYS A 200 -40.07 14.01 20.01
N ARG A 201 -40.48 15.28 19.88
CA ARG A 201 -39.84 16.25 18.98
C ARG A 201 -39.45 17.50 19.74
N LYS A 202 -38.20 17.92 19.56
CA LYS A 202 -37.68 19.16 20.10
C LYS A 202 -37.06 19.99 18.99
N LYS A 203 -37.33 21.29 18.99
CA LYS A 203 -36.79 22.26 18.04
C LYS A 203 -35.76 23.11 18.75
N CYS A 204 -34.60 23.34 18.15
CA CYS A 204 -33.67 24.28 18.71
C CYS A 204 -34.19 25.70 18.52
N SER A 205 -34.35 26.44 19.62
CA SER A 205 -34.79 27.86 19.63
C SER A 205 -33.90 28.79 18.81
N ARG A 206 -32.64 28.38 18.54
CA ARG A 206 -31.64 29.20 17.85
C ARG A 206 -31.47 28.85 16.36
N CYS A 207 -31.41 27.56 16.00
CA CYS A 207 -31.15 27.13 14.62
C CYS A 207 -32.36 26.47 13.93
N GLY A 208 -33.46 26.24 14.65
CA GLY A 208 -34.69 25.68 14.08
C GLY A 208 -34.65 24.19 13.72
N ILE A 209 -33.49 23.52 13.88
CA ILE A 209 -33.34 22.07 13.70
C ILE A 209 -34.29 21.31 14.62
N ILE A 210 -34.90 20.26 14.10
CA ILE A 210 -35.77 19.34 14.84
C ILE A 210 -34.97 18.08 15.16
N ALA A 211 -34.87 17.76 16.45
CA ALA A 211 -34.34 16.49 16.93
C ALA A 211 -35.47 15.65 17.53
N TYR A 212 -35.27 14.33 17.49
CA TYR A 212 -36.21 13.37 18.04
C TYR A 212 -35.67 12.83 19.37
N ASP A 213 -36.52 12.84 20.39
CA ASP A 213 -36.18 12.40 21.74
C ASP A 213 -37.08 11.21 22.10
N HIS A 214 -36.74 10.06 21.54
CA HIS A 214 -37.51 8.83 21.74
C HIS A 214 -37.01 8.08 22.97
N ASP A 215 -37.88 7.90 23.96
CA ASP A 215 -37.67 6.93 25.06
C ASP A 215 -38.24 5.57 24.63
N TYR A 216 -37.39 4.73 24.06
CA TYR A 216 -37.73 3.44 23.50
C TYR A 216 -37.73 2.33 24.57
N LEU A 217 -38.78 1.50 24.57
CA LEU A 217 -38.81 0.22 25.29
C LEU A 217 -38.67 -0.94 24.32
N VAL A 218 -37.95 -1.99 24.74
CA VAL A 218 -37.95 -3.27 24.04
C VAL A 218 -39.34 -3.89 24.18
N ILE A 219 -39.97 -4.19 23.04
CA ILE A 219 -41.27 -4.87 22.97
C ILE A 219 -41.13 -6.29 22.41
N ASP A 220 -40.04 -6.59 21.72
CA ASP A 220 -39.70 -7.94 21.30
C ASP A 220 -38.18 -8.14 21.35
N SER A 221 -37.76 -9.24 21.95
CA SER A 221 -36.36 -9.62 22.12
C SER A 221 -36.19 -11.08 21.71
N PRO A 222 -35.31 -11.38 20.73
CA PRO A 222 -35.07 -12.76 20.34
C PRO A 222 -34.40 -13.54 21.47
N ASN A 223 -34.85 -14.78 21.72
CA ASN A 223 -34.29 -15.66 22.76
C ASN A 223 -32.89 -16.19 22.41
N HIS A 224 -32.49 -16.13 21.13
CA HIS A 224 -31.18 -16.53 20.63
C HIS A 224 -30.68 -15.50 19.61
N LEU A 225 -29.45 -15.01 19.79
CA LEU A 225 -28.82 -14.02 18.90
C LEU A 225 -28.24 -14.72 17.67
N THR A 226 -28.98 -14.72 16.56
CA THR A 226 -28.49 -15.07 15.20
C THR A 226 -28.30 -13.80 14.36
N GLU A 227 -27.63 -13.89 13.19
CA GLU A 227 -27.46 -12.75 12.28
C GLU A 227 -28.79 -12.12 11.81
N ASP A 228 -29.88 -12.89 11.83
CA ASP A 228 -31.24 -12.46 11.47
C ASP A 228 -32.09 -12.03 12.67
N SER A 229 -31.49 -11.89 13.85
CA SER A 229 -32.20 -11.53 15.09
C SER A 229 -32.29 -10.00 15.25
N TRP A 230 -33.51 -9.49 15.34
CA TRP A 230 -33.79 -8.06 15.51
C TRP A 230 -34.47 -7.79 16.85
N TYR A 231 -33.98 -6.80 17.58
CA TYR A 231 -34.72 -6.21 18.69
C TYR A 231 -35.77 -5.26 18.14
N LYS A 232 -37.00 -5.39 18.63
CA LYS A 232 -38.06 -4.44 18.32
C LYS A 232 -38.27 -3.51 19.50
N TYR A 233 -38.26 -2.22 19.22
CA TYR A 233 -38.47 -1.17 20.20
C TYR A 233 -39.73 -0.40 19.89
N ARG A 234 -40.40 0.11 20.92
CA ARG A 234 -41.52 1.05 20.79
C ARG A 234 -41.34 2.22 21.74
N CYS A 235 -41.46 3.44 21.23
CA CYS A 235 -41.37 4.64 22.05
C CYS A 235 -42.60 4.77 22.95
N LYS A 236 -42.40 4.98 24.26
CA LYS A 236 -43.50 5.13 25.23
C LYS A 236 -44.40 6.33 24.94
N ASN A 237 -43.82 7.38 24.38
CA ASN A 237 -44.46 8.68 24.28
C ASN A 237 -45.20 8.89 22.95
N CYS A 238 -44.70 8.32 21.84
CA CYS A 238 -45.31 8.49 20.51
C CYS A 238 -45.75 7.20 19.83
N GLY A 239 -45.48 6.03 20.42
CA GLY A 239 -45.82 4.73 19.83
C GLY A 239 -44.98 4.33 18.61
N HIS A 240 -44.01 5.16 18.19
CA HIS A 240 -43.13 4.87 17.07
C HIS A 240 -42.31 3.60 17.32
N GLU A 241 -42.20 2.73 16.31
CA GLU A 241 -41.46 1.47 16.39
C GLU A 241 -40.12 1.56 15.67
N ALA A 242 -39.07 0.99 16.26
CA ALA A 242 -37.73 0.93 15.70
C ALA A 242 -37.15 -0.49 15.81
N PHE A 243 -36.18 -0.82 14.95
CA PHE A 243 -35.53 -2.13 14.91
C PHE A 243 -34.01 -1.98 15.01
N GLU A 244 -33.35 -2.83 15.80
CA GLU A 244 -31.89 -2.86 15.93
C GLU A 244 -31.38 -4.30 15.76
N ASN A 245 -30.31 -4.49 14.99
CA ASN A 245 -29.61 -5.77 14.87
C ASN A 245 -28.37 -5.76 15.77
N SER A 246 -28.09 -6.88 16.42
CA SER A 246 -27.00 -7.08 17.39
C SER A 246 -25.58 -6.89 16.84
N ASN A 247 -25.40 -6.77 15.51
CA ASN A 247 -24.09 -6.74 14.85
C ASN A 247 -23.67 -5.39 14.23
N MET A 248 -24.33 -4.26 14.54
CA MET A 248 -23.89 -2.93 14.07
C MET A 248 -23.41 -2.03 15.21
N ASP A 249 -22.09 -1.86 15.30
CA ASP A 249 -21.40 -0.89 16.16
C ASP A 249 -21.49 0.51 15.57
N SER A 250 -22.70 1.10 15.58
CA SER A 250 -22.90 2.51 15.23
C SER A 250 -24.23 3.02 15.75
N ARG A 251 -24.18 3.99 16.67
CA ARG A 251 -25.29 4.89 17.06
C ARG A 251 -25.74 5.79 15.90
N GLN A 252 -25.92 5.27 14.70
CA GLN A 252 -26.40 6.03 13.55
C GLN A 252 -27.42 5.22 12.76
N GLN A 253 -28.62 5.82 12.72
CA GLN A 253 -29.64 5.68 11.68
C GLN A 253 -30.38 4.34 11.68
N GLY A 254 -31.41 4.27 12.52
CA GLY A 254 -32.59 3.47 12.19
C GLY A 254 -33.11 3.91 10.83
N PHE A 255 -33.07 3.00 9.86
CA PHE A 255 -33.63 3.20 8.52
C PHE A 255 -35.14 3.39 8.65
N ILE A 256 -35.63 4.51 8.13
CA ILE A 256 -37.06 4.78 7.91
C ILE A 256 -37.43 4.07 6.60
N LYS A 257 -38.32 3.08 6.66
CA LYS A 257 -39.21 2.79 5.51
C LYS A 257 -40.51 3.52 5.80
N GLU A 258 -40.86 4.43 4.89
CA GLU A 258 -42.19 5.06 4.80
C GLU A 258 -43.31 4.03 4.72
#